data_AF-A0A843SVH8-F1
#
_entry.id   AF-A0A843SVH8-F1
#
_cell.length_a   1.000
_cell.length_b   1.000
_cell.length_c   1.000
_cell.angle_alpha   90.00
_cell.angle_beta   90.00
_cell.angle_gamma   90.00
#
_symmetry.space_group_name_H-M   'P 1'
#
loop_
_entity.id
_entity.type
_entity.pdbx_description
1 polymer ?
#
loop_
_entity_poly.entity_id
_entity_poly.type
_entity_poly.pdbx_seq_one_letter_code
_entity_poly.pdbx_strand_id
1 'polypeptide(L)' 'MIVRRAPGLAASLAVLIAALAVGLSAAASLQTPEQFIGFRVGTDNKLARWDRIVEYMKLAAAESD' A
#
# COMPACT_ATOMS: atom_id res chain seq x y z
N MET A 1 49.97 2.88 -6.19
CA MET A 1 49.09 3.95 -5.68
C MET A 1 47.69 3.37 -5.52
N ILE A 2 47.27 3.02 -4.30
CA ILE A 2 45.94 2.46 -4.02
C ILE A 2 45.10 3.56 -3.38
N VAL A 3 44.11 4.05 -4.11
CA VAL A 3 43.19 5.09 -3.66
C VAL A 3 42.26 4.49 -2.62
N ARG A 4 42.43 4.89 -1.35
CA ARG A 4 41.49 4.61 -0.27
C ARG A 4 40.17 5.36 -0.57
N ARG A 5 39.22 4.71 -1.22
CA ARG A 5 37.87 5.23 -1.41
C ARG A 5 37.15 5.17 -0.05
N ALA A 6 36.83 6.32 0.52
CA ALA A 6 36.13 6.44 1.78
C ALA A 6 34.73 5.79 1.67
N PRO A 7 34.43 4.68 2.37
CA PRO A 7 33.17 3.95 2.23
C PRO A 7 31.99 4.63 2.96
N GLY A 8 32.26 5.71 3.71
CA GLY A 8 31.27 6.35 4.59
C GLY A 8 30.07 6.93 3.85
N LEU A 9 30.27 7.60 2.71
CA LEU A 9 29.17 8.22 1.97
C LEU A 9 28.25 7.20 1.29
N ALA A 10 28.81 6.11 0.78
CA ALA A 10 28.03 5.05 0.13
C ALA A 10 27.20 4.25 1.15
N ALA A 11 27.78 3.98 2.33
CA ALA A 11 27.08 3.31 3.43
C ALA A 11 25.92 4.16 3.98
N SER A 12 26.13 5.46 4.18
CA SER A 12 25.08 6.37 4.66
C SER A 12 23.92 6.50 3.66
N LEU A 13 24.21 6.52 2.36
CA LEU A 13 23.18 6.56 1.31
C LEU A 13 22.37 5.26 1.29
N ALA A 14 23.01 4.11 1.41
CA ALA A 14 22.33 2.82 1.48
C ALA A 14 21.42 2.71 2.71
N VAL A 15 21.85 3.21 3.86
CA VAL A 15 21.01 3.28 5.08
C VAL A 15 19.82 4.20 4.88
N LEU A 16 20.01 5.35 4.23
CA LEU A 16 18.90 6.27 3.93
C LEU A 16 17.86 5.62 3.00
N ILE A 17 18.32 4.93 1.95
CA ILE A 17 17.44 4.23 1.00
C ILE A 17 16.66 3.10 1.70
N ALA A 18 17.32 2.32 2.56
CA ALA A 18 16.66 1.26 3.32
C ALA A 18 15.62 1.83 4.30
N ALA A 19 15.91 2.95 4.95
CA ALA A 19 14.96 3.62 5.84
C ALA A 19 13.73 4.15 5.08
N LEU A 20 13.91 4.71 3.88
CA LEU A 20 12.80 5.12 3.02
C LEU A 20 11.96 3.93 2.53
N ALA A 21 12.58 2.79 2.22
CA ALA A 21 11.86 1.59 1.77
C ALA A 21 10.95 1.00 2.87
N VAL A 22 11.38 1.05 4.13
CA VAL A 22 10.57 0.63 5.28
C VAL A 22 9.38 1.56 5.51
N GLY A 23 9.57 2.88 5.37
CA GLY A 23 8.50 3.87 5.52
C GLY A 23 7.40 3.78 4.44
N LEU A 24 7.71 3.26 3.25
CA LEU A 24 6.76 3.17 2.15
C LEU A 24 5.84 1.93 2.23
N SER A 25 6.19 0.92 3.04
CA SER A 25 5.41 -0.33 3.18
C SER A 25 4.25 -0.24 4.18
N ALA A 26 4.03 0.91 4.81
CA ALA A 26 3.00 1.08 5.85
C ALA A 26 1.58 1.28 5.32
N ALA A 27 1.40 1.47 4.01
CA ALA A 27 0.08 1.50 3.40
C ALA A 27 -0.31 0.08 2.98
N ALA A 28 -0.96 -0.67 3.87
CA ALA A 28 -1.58 -1.92 3.47
C ALA A 28 -2.62 -1.62 2.39
N SER A 29 -2.45 -2.27 1.23
CA SER A 29 -3.24 -1.97 0.05
C SER A 29 -4.63 -2.57 0.21
N LEU A 30 -5.58 -1.76 0.67
CA LEU A 30 -6.99 -2.10 0.65
C LEU A 30 -7.38 -2.61 -0.75
N GLN A 31 -8.06 -3.76 -0.82
CA GLN A 31 -8.59 -4.27 -2.09
C GLN A 31 -9.53 -3.22 -2.71
N THR A 32 -9.58 -3.11 -4.04
CA THR A 32 -10.53 -2.18 -4.66
C THR A 32 -11.97 -2.68 -4.48
N PRO A 33 -12.99 -1.79 -4.51
CA PRO A 33 -14.39 -2.21 -4.39
C PRO A 33 -14.76 -3.27 -5.42
N GLU A 34 -14.23 -3.18 -6.64
CA GLU A 34 -14.48 -4.13 -7.71
C GLU A 34 -13.85 -5.51 -7.45
N GLN A 35 -12.68 -5.56 -6.81
CA GLN A 35 -12.06 -6.82 -6.39
C GLN A 35 -12.84 -7.47 -5.23
N PHE A 36 -13.37 -6.67 -4.32
CA PHE A 36 -14.13 -7.17 -3.17
C PHE A 36 -15.56 -7.59 -3.55
N ILE A 37 -16.23 -6.82 -4.41
CA ILE A 37 -17.62 -7.02 -4.82
C ILE A 37 -17.72 -7.98 -6.02
N GLY A 38 -16.69 -8.03 -6.87
CA GLY A 38 -16.60 -8.92 -8.05
C GLY A 38 -17.17 -8.32 -9.33
N PHE A 39 -17.58 -7.04 -9.33
CA PHE A 39 -17.99 -6.30 -10.51
C PHE A 39 -17.78 -4.79 -10.30
N ARG A 40 -17.78 -4.03 -11.41
CA ARG A 40 -17.64 -2.58 -11.37
C ARG A 40 -18.87 -1.93 -10.74
N VAL A 41 -18.68 -1.08 -9.73
CA VAL A 41 -19.77 -0.32 -9.12
C VAL A 41 -20.45 0.55 -10.18
N GLY A 42 -21.79 0.54 -10.21
CA GLY A 42 -22.57 1.24 -11.24
C GLY A 42 -22.78 0.47 -12.54
N THR A 43 -22.37 -0.81 -12.62
CA THR A 43 -22.76 -1.68 -13.75
C THR A 43 -24.27 -1.90 -13.77
N ASP A 44 -24.89 -1.76 -14.93
CA ASP A 44 -26.33 -1.98 -15.10
C ASP A 44 -26.78 -3.35 -14.61
N ASN A 45 -27.93 -3.40 -13.92
CA ASN A 45 -28.48 -4.61 -13.31
C ASN A 45 -27.55 -5.32 -12.31
N LYS A 46 -26.52 -4.64 -11.77
CA LYS A 46 -25.64 -5.17 -10.74
C LYS A 46 -25.63 -4.26 -9.52
N LEU A 47 -26.27 -4.72 -8.46
CA LEU A 47 -26.26 -4.06 -7.15
C LEU A 47 -25.55 -4.95 -6.14
N ALA A 48 -24.59 -4.36 -5.44
CA ALA A 48 -23.92 -5.04 -4.34
C ALA A 48 -24.91 -5.17 -3.19
N ARG A 49 -24.88 -6.32 -2.50
CA ARG A 49 -25.70 -6.49 -1.30
C ARG A 49 -25.27 -5.49 -0.23
N TRP A 50 -26.22 -4.83 0.42
CA TRP A 50 -25.95 -3.81 1.45
C TRP A 50 -24.94 -4.29 2.50
N ASP A 51 -25.09 -5.53 3.00
CA ASP A 51 -24.17 -6.10 3.99
C ASP A 51 -22.70 -6.08 3.51
N ARG A 52 -22.47 -6.38 2.22
CA ARG A 52 -21.11 -6.39 1.63
C ARG A 52 -20.52 -4.99 1.54
N ILE A 53 -21.35 -3.99 1.27
CA ILE A 53 -20.92 -2.59 1.23
C ILE A 53 -20.47 -2.16 2.63
N VAL A 54 -21.26 -2.50 3.65
CA VAL A 54 -20.93 -2.18 5.05
C VAL A 54 -19.65 -2.89 5.50
N GLU A 55 -19.46 -4.15 5.13
CA GLU A 55 -18.20 -4.88 5.42
C GLU A 55 -16.98 -4.18 4.80
N TYR A 56 -17.07 -3.79 3.53
CA TYR A 56 -15.97 -3.12 2.85
C TYR A 56 -15.64 -1.76 3.47
N MET A 57 -16.65 -0.98 3.89
CA MET A 57 -16.42 0.29 4.57
C MET A 57 -15.74 0.12 5.93
N LYS A 58 -16.04 -0.97 6.66
CA LYS A 58 -15.35 -1.30 7.91
C LYS A 58 -13.89 -1.67 7.68
N LEU A 59 -13.59 -2.42 6.61
CA LEU A 59 -12.21 -2.71 6.21
C LEU A 59 -11.47 -1.41 5.87
N ALA A 60 -12.08 -0.52 5.09
CA ALA A 60 -11.49 0.77 4.73
C ALA A 60 -11.19 1.65 5.96
N ALA A 61 -12.09 1.65 6.95
CA ALA A 61 -11.89 2.38 8.20
C ALA A 61 -10.76 1.80 9.05
N ALA A 62 -10.60 0.47 9.08
CA ALA A 62 -9.53 -0.18 9.84
C ALA A 62 -8.13 0.12 9.28
N GLU A 63 -8.02 0.34 7.96
CA GLU A 63 -6.77 0.60 7.27
C GLU A 63 -6.42 2.11 7.18
N SER A 64 -7.30 3.01 7.64
CA SER A 64 -7.11 4.47 7.60
C SER A 64 -6.66 5.09 8.93
N ASP A 65 -6.23 4.29 9.90
CA ASP A 65 -5.68 4.73 11.19
C ASP A 65 -4.15 4.91 11.09
#